data_AF-A0A9D2N5T4-F1
#
_entry.id   AF-A0A9D2N5T4-F1
#
_cell.length_a   1.000
_cell.length_b   1.000
_cell.length_c   1.000
_cell.angle_alpha   90.00
_cell.angle_beta   90.00
_cell.angle_gamma   90.00
#
_symmetry.space_group_name_H-M   'P 1'
#
loop_
_entity.id
_entity.type
_entity.pdbx_description
1 polymer ?
#
loop_
_entity_poly.entity_id
_entity_poly.type
_entity_poly.pdbx_seq_one_letter_code
_entity_poly.pdbx_strand_id
1 'polypeptide(L)' 'ILFLFCGRRSDRIKGLVWEGDGFLLLYKRLELGGFSWPRTKEETLEITPEQYRALMQGLEIVSRHPIQEVQPSDLM' A
#
# COMPACT_ATOMS: atom_id res chain seq x y z
N ILE A 1 -7.31 -5.46 13.67
CA ILE A 1 -6.07 -5.63 12.86
C ILE A 1 -6.49 -5.87 11.42
N LEU A 2 -5.84 -5.23 10.44
CA LEU A 2 -6.13 -5.41 9.01
C LEU A 2 -4.85 -5.84 8.29
N PHE A 3 -4.89 -7.01 7.65
CA PHE A 3 -3.85 -7.44 6.72
C PHE A 3 -4.34 -7.26 5.29
N LEU A 4 -3.52 -6.68 4.43
CA LEU A 4 -3.84 -6.49 3.02
C LEU A 4 -2.95 -7.36 2.15
N PHE A 5 -3.54 -7.94 1.11
CA PHE A 5 -2.85 -8.79 0.16
C PHE A 5 -3.22 -8.39 -1.25
N CYS A 6 -2.22 -8.26 -2.12
CA CYS A 6 -2.41 -8.09 -3.55
C CYS A 6 -1.71 -9.21 -4.31
N GLY A 7 -2.52 -10.04 -4.98
CA GLY A 7 -2.00 -11.07 -5.88
C GLY A 7 -1.31 -10.48 -7.11
N ARG A 8 -0.96 -11.31 -8.10
CA ARG A 8 -0.30 -10.85 -9.34
C ARG A 8 -1.07 -9.77 -10.08
N ARG A 9 -2.40 -9.89 -10.13
CA ARG A 9 -3.26 -8.85 -10.71
C ARG A 9 -3.46 -7.75 -9.68
N SER A 10 -3.11 -6.53 -10.06
CA SER A 10 -3.26 -5.33 -9.22
C SER A 10 -4.67 -4.75 -9.27
N ASP A 11 -5.61 -5.33 -10.02
CA ASP A 11 -7.02 -4.90 -10.04
C ASP A 11 -7.80 -5.32 -8.78
N ARG A 12 -7.18 -6.10 -7.87
CA ARG A 12 -7.86 -6.67 -6.71
C ARG A 12 -6.97 -6.71 -5.47
N ILE A 13 -7.58 -6.42 -4.32
CA ILE A 13 -6.97 -6.58 -3.00
C ILE A 13 -7.89 -7.45 -2.14
N LYS A 14 -7.27 -8.33 -1.34
CA LYS A 14 -7.92 -9.07 -0.26
C LYS A 14 -7.52 -8.45 1.07
N GLY A 15 -8.47 -8.30 1.98
CA GLY A 15 -8.23 -7.85 3.35
C GLY A 15 -8.63 -8.93 4.35
N LEU A 16 -7.82 -9.17 5.39
CA LEU A 16 -8.23 -9.94 6.56
C LEU A 16 -8.39 -8.99 7.75
N VAL A 17 -9.61 -8.82 8.23
CA VAL A 17 -9.92 -7.98 9.40
C VAL A 17 -10.22 -8.88 10.59
N TRP A 18 -9.47 -8.71 11.69
CA TRP A 18 -9.78 -9.36 12.96
C TRP A 18 -10.87 -8.60 13.72
N GLU A 19 -11.97 -9.26 14.09
CA GLU A 19 -13.09 -8.67 14.85
C GLU A 19 -13.20 -9.17 16.30
N GLY A 20 -12.25 -9.98 16.77
CA GLY A 20 -12.19 -10.47 18.15
C GLY A 20 -12.41 -11.96 18.29
N ASP A 21 -13.32 -12.52 17.51
CA ASP A 21 -13.69 -13.96 17.48
C ASP A 21 -13.25 -14.65 16.18
N GLY A 22 -12.83 -13.88 15.18
CA GLY A 22 -12.42 -14.41 13.89
C GLY A 22 -11.93 -13.35 12.91
N PHE A 23 -11.61 -13.82 11.71
CA PHE A 23 -11.23 -12.98 10.59
C PHE A 23 -12.38 -12.84 9.59
N LEU A 24 -12.69 -11.61 9.20
CA LEU A 24 -13.45 -11.30 8.01
C LEU A 24 -12.53 -11.23 6.79
N LEU A 25 -12.94 -11.86 5.69
CA LEU A 25 -12.29 -11.73 4.39
C LEU A 25 -13.00 -10.66 3.56
N LEU A 26 -12.32 -9.54 3.36
CA LEU A 26 -12.73 -8.48 2.44
C LEU A 26 -12.16 -8.76 1.05
N TYR A 27 -12.96 -8.54 0.01
CA TYR A 27 -12.54 -8.62 -1.38
C TYR A 27 -12.95 -7.35 -2.12
N LYS A 28 -11.97 -6.57 -2.57
CA LYS A 28 -12.21 -5.38 -3.41
C LYS A 28 -11.60 -5.61 -4.78
N ARG A 29 -12.43 -5.50 -5.81
CA ARG A 29 -12.00 -5.49 -7.21
C ARG A 29 -12.34 -4.13 -7.82
N LEU A 30 -11.39 -3.57 -8.54
CA LEU A 30 -11.59 -2.38 -9.36
C LEU A 30 -12.10 -2.81 -10.73
N GLU A 31 -13.12 -2.12 -11.24
CA GLU A 31 -13.62 -2.34 -12.60
C GLU A 31 -12.70 -1.70 -13.66
N LEU A 32 -11.99 -0.63 -13.28
CA LEU A 32 -11.01 0.07 -14.12
C LEU A 32 -9.76 0.41 -13.30
N GLY A 33 -8.59 0.25 -13.93
CA GLY A 33 -7.30 0.54 -13.32
C GLY A 33 -6.79 -0.56 -12.38
N GLY A 34 -5.88 -0.18 -11.48
CA GLY A 34 -5.24 -1.09 -10.53
C GLY A 34 -4.64 -0.34 -9.35
N PHE A 35 -4.41 -1.07 -8.27
CA PHE A 35 -3.73 -0.57 -7.08
C PHE A 35 -2.23 -0.41 -7.33
N SER A 36 -1.68 0.70 -6.85
CA SER A 36 -0.24 0.96 -6.80
C SER A 36 0.43 0.18 -5.67
N TRP A 37 0.38 -1.15 -5.76
CA TRP A 37 0.87 -2.06 -4.73
C TRP A 37 2.41 -2.20 -4.76
N PRO A 38 3.12 -2.05 -3.63
CA PRO A 38 4.56 -2.23 -3.57
C PRO A 38 4.96 -3.70 -3.82
N ARG A 39 5.99 -3.94 -4.65
CA ARG A 39 6.46 -5.28 -5.08
C ARG A 39 7.90 -5.58 -4.67
N THR A 40 8.48 -4.80 -3.76
CA THR A 40 9.87 -4.92 -3.32
C THR A 40 10.05 -6.04 -2.29
N LYS A 41 11.31 -6.45 -2.05
CA LYS A 41 11.69 -7.69 -1.34
C LYS A 41 11.26 -7.75 0.13
N GLU A 42 11.05 -6.63 0.82
CA GLU A 42 10.39 -6.64 2.13
C GLU A 42 8.87 -6.75 1.93
N GLU A 43 8.36 -7.98 1.78
CA GLU A 43 6.95 -8.26 1.45
C GLU A 43 5.93 -7.87 2.54
N THR A 44 6.40 -7.41 3.71
CA THR A 44 5.54 -6.96 4.82
C THR A 44 5.89 -5.54 5.21
N LEU A 45 5.02 -4.60 4.84
CA LEU A 45 5.11 -3.20 5.21
C LEU A 45 3.95 -2.85 6.14
N GLU A 46 4.26 -2.36 7.33
CA GLU A 46 3.28 -1.65 8.14
C GLU A 46 3.02 -0.28 7.52
N ILE A 47 1.75 0.03 7.30
CA ILE A 47 1.34 1.28 6.65
C ILE A 47 0.49 2.11 7.60
N THR A 48 0.61 3.43 7.49
CA THR A 48 -0.23 4.36 8.24
C THR A 48 -1.66 4.38 7.69
N PRO A 49 -2.65 4.87 8.47
CA PRO A 49 -4.00 5.12 7.96
C PRO A 49 -4.03 6.02 6.72
N GLU A 50 -3.12 6.99 6.63
CA GLU A 50 -2.98 7.91 5.50
C GLU A 50 -2.52 7.16 4.24
N GLN A 51 -1.49 6.32 4.38
CA GLN A 51 -1.05 5.44 3.30
C GLN A 51 -2.16 4.46 2.88
N TYR A 52 -2.92 3.90 3.82
CA TYR A 52 -4.08 3.08 3.48
C TYR A 52 -5.10 3.83 2.62
N ARG A 53 -5.48 5.07 3.01
CA ARG A 53 -6.41 5.90 2.23
C ARG A 53 -5.86 6.20 0.83
N ALA A 54 -4.58 6.55 0.75
CA ALA A 54 -3.90 6.80 -0.52
C ALA A 54 -3.93 5.55 -1.43
N LEU A 55 -3.60 4.36 -0.89
CA LEU A 55 -3.69 3.11 -1.62
C LEU A 55 -5.11 2.82 -2.11
N MET A 56 -6.14 3.07 -1.28
CA MET A 56 -7.54 2.87 -1.66
C MET A 56 -8.01 3.83 -2.77
N GLN A 57 -7.31 4.95 -2.98
CA GLN A 57 -7.50 5.90 -4.07
C GLN A 57 -6.60 5.58 -5.30
N GLY A 58 -5.76 4.54 -5.21
CA GLY A 58 -4.85 4.13 -6.28
C GLY A 58 -3.48 4.82 -6.27
N LEU A 59 -3.19 5.65 -5.26
CA LEU A 59 -1.92 6.37 -5.13
C LEU A 59 -0.78 5.45 -4.66
N GLU A 60 0.45 5.81 -5.01
CA GLU A 60 1.66 5.15 -4.50
C GLU A 60 1.87 5.47 -3.02
N ILE A 61 2.17 4.44 -2.22
CA ILE A 61 2.40 4.58 -0.77
C ILE A 61 3.87 4.41 -0.37
N VAL A 62 4.68 3.90 -1.30
CA VAL A 62 6.14 3.82 -1.21
C VAL A 62 6.69 4.68 -2.33
N SER A 63 7.47 5.69 -1.99
CA SER A 63 8.10 6.56 -2.98
C SER A 63 9.19 5.79 -3.74
N ARG A 64 9.11 5.79 -5.07
CA ARG A 64 10.17 5.23 -5.93
C ARG A 64 11.39 6.14 -6.02
N HIS A 65 11.16 7.46 -5.90
CA HIS A 65 12.19 8.50 -5.98
C HIS A 65 11.98 9.45 -4.80
N PRO A 66 12.43 9.07 -3.59
CA PRO A 66 12.32 9.96 -2.45
C PRO A 66 13.10 11.24 -2.73
N ILE A 67 12.48 12.39 -2.46
CA ILE A 67 13.16 13.67 -2.52
C ILE A 67 14.28 13.62 -1.49
N GLN A 68 15.51 13.80 -1.95
CA GLN A 68 16.66 13.87 -1.07
C GLN A 68 16.76 15.28 -0.53
N GLU A 69 16.93 15.37 0.78
CA GLU A 69 17.25 16.65 1.41
C GLU A 69 18.68 17.01 1.03
N VAL A 70 18.84 18.20 0.46
CA VAL A 70 20.14 18.71 0.01
C VAL A 70 20.57 19.77 1.00
N GLN A 71 21.79 19.66 1.54
CA GLN A 71 22.35 20.70 2.38
C GLN A 71 22.83 21.84 1.48
N PRO A 72 22.74 23.11 1.91
CA PRO A 72 23.22 24.25 1.11
C PRO A 72 24.69 24.12 0.66
N SER A 73 25.51 23.38 1.41
CA SER A 73 26.90 23.05 1.06
C SER A 73 27.06 22.15 -0.16
N ASP A 74 26.05 21.34 -0.50
CA ASP A 74 26.09 20.40 -1.61
C ASP A 74 25.82 21.09 -2.97
N LEU A 75 25.47 22.38 -2.94
CA LEU A 75 25.16 23.23 -4.09
C LEU A 75 26.31 24.16 -4.48
N MET A 76 27.41 24.19 -3.71
CA MET A 76 28.64 24.95 -3.98
C MET A 76 29.71 24.05 -4.59
#